data_AF-A0A927RK64-F1
#
_entry.id   AF-A0A927RK64-F1
#
_cell.length_a   1.000
_cell.length_b   1.000
_cell.length_c   1.000
_cell.angle_alpha   90.00
_cell.angle_beta   90.00
_cell.angle_gamma   90.00
#
_symmetry.space_group_name_H-M   'P 1'
#
loop_
_entity.id
_entity.type
_entity.pdbx_description
1 polymer ?
#
loop_
_entity_poly.entity_id
_entity_poly.type
_entity_poly.pdbx_seq_one_letter_code
_entity_poly.pdbx_strand_id
1 'polypeptide(L)'
;MDLGKLKIQYTENENIIQIFNSPNVCSLVINGKVVDQYSGLIATRFCLKGEINTSDKKIIVEAKMGFFNMRLFCNGCLVAKKFMGLG
;
A
#
# COMPACT_ATOMS: atom_id res chain seq x y z
N MET A 1 15.80 6.86 4.55
CA MET A 1 15.17 5.66 3.97
C MET A 1 14.50 6.07 2.68
N ASP A 2 14.80 5.41 1.56
CA ASP A 2 14.04 5.59 0.32
C ASP A 2 12.71 4.85 0.46
N LEU A 3 11.59 5.57 0.39
CA LEU A 3 10.24 4.98 0.41
C LEU A 3 9.70 4.76 -1.00
N GLY A 4 10.32 5.41 -2.00
CA GLY A 4 9.80 5.61 -3.33
C GLY A 4 8.84 6.80 -3.47
N LYS A 5 8.13 6.87 -4.60
CA LYS A 5 7.17 7.95 -4.88
C LYS A 5 5.77 7.56 -4.41
N LEU A 6 5.04 8.49 -3.80
CA LEU A 6 3.64 8.28 -3.45
C LEU A 6 2.83 7.93 -4.71
N LYS A 7 2.09 6.83 -4.68
CA LYS A 7 1.26 6.37 -5.80
C LYS A 7 -0.22 6.28 -5.47
N ILE A 8 -0.54 5.90 -4.23
CA ILE A 8 -1.90 5.80 -3.72
C ILE A 8 -1.90 6.44 -2.34
N GLN A 9 -2.89 7.28 -2.08
CA GLN A 9 -3.24 7.76 -0.75
C GLN A 9 -4.75 7.56 -0.58
N TYR A 10 -5.14 7.00 0.55
CA TYR A 10 -6.52 6.75 0.92
C TYR A 10 -6.71 7.09 2.40
N THR A 11 -7.86 7.66 2.75
CA THR A 11 -8.17 8.04 4.13
C THR A 11 -9.39 7.25 4.60
N GLU A 12 -9.25 6.54 5.73
CA GLU A 12 -10.29 5.71 6.32
C GLU A 12 -10.42 6.04 7.82
N ASN A 13 -11.56 6.62 8.24
CA ASN A 13 -11.81 7.00 9.64
C ASN A 13 -10.60 7.73 10.26
N GLU A 14 -10.15 8.82 9.64
CA GLU A 14 -8.98 9.65 10.02
C GLU A 14 -7.61 8.99 9.84
N ASN A 15 -7.54 7.70 9.50
CA ASN A 15 -6.29 7.01 9.23
C ASN A 15 -5.84 7.26 7.79
N ILE A 16 -4.60 7.68 7.61
CA ILE A 16 -3.99 7.92 6.30
C ILE A 16 -3.22 6.67 5.89
N ILE A 17 -3.64 6.04 4.81
CA ILE A 17 -3.02 4.85 4.23
C ILE A 17 -2.38 5.25 2.91
N GLN A 18 -1.08 5.00 2.78
CA GLN A 18 -0.28 5.41 1.64
C GLN A 18 0.53 4.24 1.10
N ILE A 19 0.61 4.16 -0.23
CA ILE A 19 1.52 3.26 -0.93
C ILE A 19 2.56 4.12 -1.64
N PHE A 20 3.81 3.91 -1.28
CA PHE A 20 4.96 4.46 -1.98
C PHE A 20 5.61 3.36 -2.83
N ASN A 21 6.08 3.73 -4.02
CA ASN A 21 6.66 2.78 -4.96
C ASN A 21 7.82 3.40 -5.74
N SER A 22 8.93 2.66 -5.84
CA SER A 22 10.11 2.90 -6.68
C SER A 22 10.62 1.57 -7.24
N PRO A 23 11.48 1.57 -8.27
CA PRO A 23 12.02 0.34 -8.89
C PRO A 23 12.56 -0.73 -7.94
N ASN A 24 13.01 -0.33 -6.74
CA ASN A 24 13.67 -1.20 -5.78
C ASN A 24 12.91 -1.37 -4.46
N VAL A 25 11.93 -0.50 -4.17
CA VAL A 25 11.21 -0.48 -2.90
C VAL A 25 9.74 -0.17 -3.13
N CYS A 26 8.89 -0.93 -2.44
CA CYS A 26 7.49 -0.58 -2.27
C CYS A 26 7.12 -0.62 -0.80
N SER A 27 6.55 0.47 -0.30
CA SER A 27 6.28 0.67 1.12
C SER A 27 4.79 0.94 1.36
N LEU A 28 4.22 0.23 2.33
CA LEU A 28 2.91 0.54 2.90
C LEU A 28 3.14 1.40 4.14
N VAL A 29 2.56 2.59 4.14
CA VAL A 29 2.68 3.57 5.22
C VAL A 29 1.28 3.84 5.77
N ILE A 30 1.13 3.76 7.08
CA ILE A 30 -0.12 4.05 7.78
C ILE A 30 0.19 5.08 8.86
N ASN A 31 -0.52 6.21 8.84
CA ASN A 31 -0.33 7.33 9.77
C ASN A 31 1.13 7.77 9.91
N GLY A 32 1.86 7.82 8.78
CA GLY A 32 3.27 8.21 8.72
C GLY A 32 4.27 7.12 9.13
N LYS A 33 3.82 5.94 9.57
CA LYS A 33 4.68 4.81 9.92
C LYS A 33 4.72 3.78 8.79
N VAL A 34 5.91 3.34 8.39
CA VAL A 34 6.07 2.18 7.51
C VAL A 34 5.63 0.94 8.27
N VAL A 35 4.56 0.29 7.82
CA VAL A 35 4.02 -0.92 8.46
C VAL A 35 4.50 -2.20 7.78
N ASP A 36 4.78 -2.13 6.48
CA ASP A 36 5.31 -3.23 5.70
C ASP A 36 6.04 -2.68 4.46
N GLN A 37 7.06 -3.41 4.02
CA GLN A 37 7.91 -2.99 2.93
C GLN A 37 8.44 -4.21 2.17
N TYR A 38 8.36 -4.12 0.84
CA TYR A 38 9.03 -5.04 -0.06
C TYR A 38 10.26 -4.34 -0.65
N SER A 39 11.40 -5.02 -0.58
CA SER A 39 12.64 -4.60 -1.23
C SER A 39 13.01 -5.63 -2.31
N GLY A 40 13.11 -5.18 -3.55
CA GLY A 40 13.42 -6.03 -4.70
C GLY A 40 13.02 -5.39 -6.02
N LEU A 41 13.54 -5.91 -7.12
CA LEU A 41 13.20 -5.45 -8.46
C LEU A 41 11.69 -5.57 -8.71
N ILE A 42 11.08 -4.49 -9.22
CA ILE A 42 9.63 -4.27 -9.45
C ILE A 42 8.90 -5.31 -10.36
N ALA A 43 9.53 -6.40 -10.76
CA ALA A 43 8.94 -7.41 -11.66
C ALA A 43 8.09 -8.50 -10.98
N THR A 44 8.02 -8.56 -9.65
CA THR A 44 7.34 -9.65 -8.93
C THR A 44 5.94 -9.25 -8.43
N ARG A 45 5.02 -10.22 -8.40
CA ARG A 45 3.73 -10.05 -7.69
C ARG A 45 4.00 -10.21 -6.20
N PHE A 46 3.61 -9.23 -5.40
CA PHE A 46 3.73 -9.28 -3.93
C PHE A 46 2.55 -8.60 -3.26
N CYS A 47 2.43 -8.81 -1.95
CA CYS A 47 1.41 -8.20 -1.12
C CYS A 47 2.08 -7.55 0.09
N LEU A 48 1.74 -6.29 0.37
CA LEU A 48 2.06 -5.64 1.63
C LEU A 48 0.84 -5.68 2.53
N LYS A 49 1.03 -5.92 3.82
CA LYS A 49 -0.06 -6.03 4.79
C LYS A 49 0.13 -5.06 5.95
N GLY A 50 -0.96 -4.46 6.38
CA GLY A 50 -0.99 -3.55 7.52
C GLY A 50 -2.28 -3.74 8.30
N GLU A 51 -2.26 -3.29 9.54
CA GLU A 51 -3.41 -3.37 10.43
C GLU A 51 -3.56 -2.03 11.14
N ILE A 52 -4.79 -1.53 11.22
CA ILE A 52 -5.16 -0.38 12.04
C ILE A 52 -6.04 -0.91 13.16
N ASN A 53 -5.58 -0.78 14.40
CA ASN A 53 -6.37 -1.11 15.58
C ASN A 53 -7.05 0.18 16.05
N THR A 54 -8.37 0.23 15.97
CA THR A 54 -9.18 1.24 16.65
C THR A 54 -9.77 0.63 17.93
N SER A 55 -10.38 1.45 18.78
CA SER A 55 -11.08 1.01 20.00
C SER A 55 -12.07 -0.12 19.75
N ASP A 56 -12.78 -0.05 18.62
CA ASP A 56 -13.97 -0.88 18.38
C ASP A 56 -13.78 -1.90 17.25
N LYS A 57 -12.75 -1.74 16.42
CA LYS A 57 -12.53 -2.60 15.26
C LYS A 57 -11.07 -2.66 14.83
N LYS A 58 -10.73 -3.78 14.19
CA LYS A 58 -9.48 -3.96 13.46
C LYS A 58 -9.74 -3.78 11.97
N ILE A 59 -9.00 -2.89 11.32
CA ILE A 59 -9.04 -2.70 9.87
C ILE A 59 -7.83 -3.41 9.27
N ILE A 60 -8.08 -4.39 8.41
CA ILE A 60 -7.04 -5.10 7.67
C ILE A 60 -6.77 -4.35 6.38
N VAL A 61 -5.52 -3.96 6.15
CA VAL A 61 -5.08 -3.25 4.96
C VAL A 61 -4.20 -4.18 4.13
N GLU A 62 -4.53 -4.38 2.86
CA GLU A 62 -3.72 -5.18 1.93
C GLU A 62 -3.41 -4.38 0.66
N ALA A 63 -2.13 -4.22 0.35
CA ALA A 63 -1.68 -3.63 -0.92
C ALA A 63 -1.14 -4.73 -1.83
N LYS A 64 -1.91 -5.10 -2.86
CA LYS A 64 -1.57 -6.17 -3.82
C LYS A 64 -0.94 -5.57 -5.06
N MET A 65 0.33 -5.89 -5.27
CA MET A 65 1.10 -5.47 -6.43
C MET A 65 1.07 -6.57 -7.50
N GLY A 66 0.68 -6.18 -8.70
CA GLY A 66 0.77 -7.02 -9.89
C GLY A 66 1.40 -6.26 -11.04
N PHE A 67 1.72 -6.98 -12.12
CA PHE A 67 2.46 -6.46 -13.27
C PHE A 67 1.97 -5.10 -13.79
N PHE A 68 0.65 -4.93 -13.90
CA PHE A 68 0.07 -3.71 -14.47
C PHE A 68 -0.62 -2.81 -13.46
N ASN A 69 -0.91 -3.29 -12.25
CA ASN A 69 -1.78 -2.57 -11.32
C ASN A 69 -1.32 -2.78 -9.88
N MET A 70 -1.33 -1.69 -9.13
CA MET A 70 -1.36 -1.70 -7.67
C MET A 70 -2.81 -1.59 -7.22
N ARG A 71 -3.18 -2.38 -6.22
CA ARG A 71 -4.53 -2.37 -5.64
C ARG A 71 -4.43 -2.30 -4.13
N LEU A 72 -5.18 -1.40 -3.52
CA LEU A 72 -5.30 -1.26 -2.07
C LEU A 72 -6.67 -1.78 -1.64
N PHE A 73 -6.67 -2.64 -0.64
CA PHE A 73 -7.87 -3.18 -0.04
C PHE A 73 -7.93 -2.84 1.45
N CYS A 74 -9.13 -2.52 1.94
CA CYS A 74 -9.42 -2.38 3.36
C CYS A 74 -10.54 -3.36 3.71
N ASN A 75 -10.34 -4.25 4.69
CA ASN A 75 -11.27 -5.31 5.08
C ASN A 75 -11.79 -6.14 3.88
N GLY A 76 -10.91 -6.41 2.90
CA GLY A 76 -11.24 -7.14 1.68
C GLY A 76 -11.92 -6.32 0.58
N CYS A 77 -12.36 -5.08 0.86
CA CYS A 77 -12.95 -4.19 -0.13
C CYS A 77 -11.86 -3.43 -0.89
N LEU A 78 -11.93 -3.39 -2.23
CA LEU A 78 -11.02 -2.61 -3.06
C LEU A 78 -11.34 -1.12 -2.88
N VAL A 79 -10.40 -0.36 -2.30
CA VAL A 79 -10.57 1.09 -2.05
C VAL A 79 -9.79 1.96 -3.02
N ALA A 80 -8.70 1.45 -3.59
CA ALA A 80 -7.95 2.17 -4.61
C ALA A 80 -7.24 1.23 -5.59
N LYS A 81 -7.09 1.68 -6.83
CA LYS A 81 -6.35 0.99 -7.88
C LYS A 81 -5.55 2.01 -8.69
N LYS A 82 -4.31 1.70 -9.00
CA LYS A 82 -3.45 2.52 -9.85
C LYS A 82 -2.76 1.66 -10.89
N PHE A 83 -2.89 2.04 -12.15
CA PHE A 83 -2.15 1.42 -13.25
C PHE A 83 -0.67 1.82 -13.16
N MET A 84 0.23 0.85 -13.37
CA MET A 84 1.69 1.00 -13.31
C MET A 84 2.37 0.99 -14.68
N GLY A 85 1.64 0.76 -15.76
CA GLY A 85 2.20 0.83 -17.12
C GLY A 85 2.57 2.26 -17.52
N LEU A 86 3.25 2.36 -18.66
CA LEU A 86 3.91 3.57 -19.18
C LEU A 86 3.07 4.83 -18.95
N GLY A 87 3.60 5.70 -18.09
CA GLY A 87 3.11 7.05 -17.88
C GLY A 87 3.37 7.94 -19.08
#